data_AF-A0AAN8KCV6-F1
#
_entry.id   AF-A0AAN8KCV6-F1
#
_cell.length_a   1.000
_cell.length_b   1.000
_cell.length_c   1.000
_cell.angle_alpha   90.00
_cell.angle_beta   90.00
_cell.angle_gamma   90.00
#
_symmetry.space_group_name_H-M   'P 1'
#
loop_
_entity.id
_entity.type
_entity.pdbx_description
1 polymer ?
#
loop_
_entity_poly.entity_id
_entity_poly.type
_entity_poly.pdbx_seq_one_letter_code
_entity_poly.pdbx_strand_id
1 'polypeptide(L)'
;MCSRVILAPLQIGLAVLAVQMHQQFASKFLIDTLHSQGFCASYSEVKRFEVCAAKTQGTDIPGLQAGHFFQYIADNADHNINTLDGYNTFLGMGIIAAISPGIRNKLQIPSSFASNKEIAERGKIFIKLFKSPPLASLP
;
A
#
# COMPACT_ATOMS: atom_id res chain seq x y z
N MET A 1 -3.81 37.46 6.19
CA MET A 1 -3.88 36.16 6.89
C MET A 1 -4.91 35.29 6.18
N CYS A 2 -4.49 34.37 5.30
CA CYS A 2 -5.43 33.41 4.70
C CYS A 2 -5.71 32.28 5.70
N SER A 3 -6.99 32.02 5.93
CA SER A 3 -7.49 31.06 6.90
C SER A 3 -6.97 29.64 6.59
N ARG A 4 -6.36 28.96 7.57
CA ARG A 4 -5.90 27.56 7.48
C ARG A 4 -7.01 26.59 7.02
N VAL A 5 -8.28 27.01 7.16
CA VAL A 5 -9.49 26.29 6.73
C VAL A 5 -9.60 26.15 5.21
N ILE A 6 -9.12 27.12 4.42
CA ILE A 6 -9.15 27.05 2.94
C ILE A 6 -7.93 26.27 2.41
N LEU A 7 -6.82 26.31 3.14
CA LEU A 7 -5.59 25.62 2.78
C LEU A 7 -5.71 24.10 2.95
N ALA A 8 -6.38 23.60 3.99
CA ALA A 8 -6.46 22.17 4.27
C ALA A 8 -7.17 21.35 3.15
N PRO A 9 -8.34 21.76 2.61
CA PRO A 9 -8.97 21.07 1.47
C PRO A 9 -8.11 21.12 0.21
N LEU A 10 -7.45 22.26 -0.05
CA LEU A 10 -6.56 22.42 -1.21
C LEU A 10 -5.33 21.50 -1.09
N GLN A 11 -4.72 21.42 0.09
CA GLN A 11 -3.60 20.54 0.38
C GLN A 11 -3.97 19.06 0.25
N ILE A 12 -5.18 18.68 0.66
CA ILE A 12 -5.70 17.31 0.46
C ILE A 12 -5.92 17.02 -1.03
N GLY A 13 -6.50 17.95 -1.79
CA GLY A 13 -6.70 17.79 -3.23
C GLY A 13 -5.38 17.64 -4.00
N LEU A 14 -4.37 18.45 -3.66
CA LEU A 14 -3.02 18.40 -4.24
C LEU A 14 -2.27 17.10 -3.89
N ALA A 15 -2.46 16.58 -2.68
CA ALA A 15 -1.88 15.30 -2.25
C ALA A 15 -2.55 14.11 -2.95
N VAL A 16 -3.88 14.11 -3.06
CA VAL A 16 -4.63 13.05 -3.76
C VAL A 16 -4.26 13.04 -5.25
N LEU A 17 -4.12 14.20 -5.88
CA LEU A 17 -3.65 14.28 -7.27
C LEU A 17 -2.24 13.70 -7.42
N ALA A 18 -1.31 14.04 -6.53
CA ALA A 18 0.05 13.52 -6.57
C ALA A 18 0.08 11.98 -6.42
N VAL A 19 -0.73 11.43 -5.51
CA VAL A 19 -0.89 9.98 -5.34
C VAL A 19 -1.46 9.33 -6.61
N GLN A 20 -2.51 9.90 -7.21
CA GLN A 20 -3.08 9.39 -8.46
C GLN A 20 -2.06 9.42 -9.60
N MET A 21 -1.31 10.51 -9.76
CA MET A 21 -0.27 10.63 -10.79
C MET A 21 0.86 9.61 -10.57
N HIS A 22 1.24 9.34 -9.31
CA HIS A 22 2.24 8.33 -9.02
C HIS A 22 1.78 6.93 -9.41
N GLN A 23 0.53 6.59 -9.09
CA GLN A 23 -0.05 5.28 -9.43
C GLN A 23 -0.26 5.10 -10.95
N GLN A 24 -0.50 6.18 -11.70
CA GLN A 24 -0.73 6.10 -13.15
C GLN A 24 0.57 6.13 -13.97
N PHE A 25 1.52 6.98 -13.60
CA PHE A 25 2.70 7.26 -14.43
C PHE A 25 4.00 6.74 -13.85
N ALA A 26 4.05 6.37 -12.56
CA ALA A 26 5.25 5.93 -11.86
C ALA A 26 6.48 6.85 -12.03
N SER A 27 6.27 8.14 -12.34
CA SER A 27 7.32 9.08 -12.73
C SER A 27 7.55 10.15 -11.67
N LYS A 28 8.71 10.06 -11.00
CA LYS A 28 9.17 11.09 -10.06
C LYS A 28 9.36 12.45 -10.74
N PHE A 29 9.91 12.46 -11.95
CA PHE A 29 10.16 13.70 -12.72
C PHE A 29 8.86 14.47 -12.99
N LEU A 30 7.81 13.76 -13.40
CA LEU A 30 6.50 14.37 -13.66
C LEU A 30 5.92 15.01 -12.38
N ILE A 31 5.95 14.28 -11.27
CA ILE A 31 5.43 14.76 -9.98
C ILE A 31 6.22 15.97 -9.46
N ASP A 32 7.55 15.91 -9.51
CA ASP A 32 8.39 17.03 -9.06
C ASP A 32 8.22 18.28 -9.93
N THR A 33 7.98 18.10 -11.24
CA THR A 33 7.69 19.21 -12.17
C THR A 33 6.33 19.85 -11.88
N LEU A 34 5.29 19.05 -11.64
CA LEU A 34 3.96 19.57 -11.28
C LEU A 34 3.98 20.22 -9.90
N HIS A 35 4.74 19.67 -8.96
CA HIS A 35 4.93 20.24 -7.64
C HIS A 35 5.60 21.61 -7.69
N SER A 36 6.66 21.78 -8.51
CA SER A 36 7.35 23.08 -8.64
C SER A 36 6.44 24.17 -9.22
N GLN A 37 5.44 23.78 -10.00
CA GLN A 37 4.39 24.67 -10.55
C GLN A 37 3.21 24.88 -9.58
N GLY A 38 3.21 24.24 -8.42
CA GLY A 38 2.14 24.35 -7.41
C GLY A 38 0.91 23.50 -7.68
N PHE A 39 0.96 22.57 -8.63
CA PHE A 39 -0.19 21.73 -9.03
C PHE A 39 -0.40 20.49 -8.16
N CYS A 40 0.60 20.02 -7.40
CA CYS A 40 0.43 18.85 -6.53
C CYS A 40 1.41 18.84 -5.34
N ALA A 41 1.25 17.87 -4.43
CA ALA A 41 2.23 17.60 -3.38
C ALA A 41 3.55 17.06 -3.95
N SER A 42 4.64 17.16 -3.19
CA SER A 42 5.95 16.66 -3.61
C SER A 42 5.97 15.14 -3.68
N TYR A 43 6.87 14.58 -4.49
CA TYR A 43 7.06 13.13 -4.55
C TYR A 43 7.40 12.53 -3.18
N SER A 44 8.18 13.25 -2.36
CA SER A 44 8.54 12.84 -1.00
C SER A 44 7.32 12.69 -0.09
N GLU A 45 6.34 13.59 -0.21
CA GLU A 45 5.09 13.51 0.55
C GLU A 45 4.22 12.35 0.11
N VAL A 46 4.11 12.09 -1.21
CA VAL A 46 3.44 10.90 -1.74
C VAL A 46 4.08 9.64 -1.18
N LYS A 47 5.42 9.55 -1.23
CA LYS A 47 6.13 8.37 -0.75
C LYS A 47 5.96 8.16 0.75
N ARG A 48 5.99 9.25 1.53
CA ARG A 48 5.70 9.22 2.96
C ARG A 48 4.30 8.71 3.25
N PHE A 49 3.30 9.17 2.48
CA PHE A 49 1.92 8.70 2.61
C PHE A 49 1.80 7.21 2.34
N GLU A 50 2.39 6.70 1.24
CA GLU A 50 2.36 5.25 0.92
C GLU A 50 2.97 4.41 2.03
N VAL A 51 4.11 4.84 2.57
CA VAL A 51 4.78 4.18 3.68
C VAL A 51 3.90 4.16 4.93
N CYS A 52 3.27 5.28 5.27
CA CYS A 52 2.34 5.35 6.39
C CYS A 52 1.12 4.44 6.17
N ALA A 53 0.55 4.46 4.96
CA ALA A 53 -0.59 3.63 4.59
C ALA A 53 -0.27 2.15 4.75
N ALA A 54 0.87 1.70 4.22
CA ALA A 54 1.33 0.31 4.35
C ALA A 54 1.52 -0.10 5.82
N LYS A 55 2.13 0.77 6.64
CA LYS A 55 2.32 0.52 8.08
C LYS A 55 0.99 0.40 8.84
N THR A 56 0.05 1.30 8.56
CA THR A 56 -1.27 1.34 9.20
C THR A 56 -2.15 0.17 8.80
N GLN A 57 -2.12 -0.21 7.52
CA GLN A 57 -2.89 -1.34 7.02
C GLN A 57 -2.35 -2.68 7.58
N GLY A 58 -1.03 -2.88 7.51
CA GLY A 58 -0.40 -4.13 7.95
C GLY A 58 -0.88 -5.35 7.15
N THR A 59 -0.66 -6.55 7.71
CA THR A 59 -1.04 -7.83 7.11
C THR A 59 -2.29 -8.46 7.77
N ASP A 60 -2.74 -7.90 8.89
CA ASP A 60 -3.94 -8.35 9.60
C ASP A 60 -5.21 -7.89 8.87
N ILE A 61 -6.24 -8.72 8.89
CA ILE A 61 -7.53 -8.45 8.25
C ILE A 61 -8.59 -8.27 9.34
N PRO A 62 -8.76 -7.05 9.88
CA PRO A 62 -9.75 -6.78 10.91
C PRO A 62 -11.16 -6.94 10.34
N GLY A 63 -12.00 -7.67 11.07
CA GLY A 63 -13.40 -7.92 10.70
C GLY A 63 -13.67 -9.24 9.96
N LEU A 64 -12.67 -10.12 9.83
CA LEU A 64 -12.89 -11.47 9.30
C LEU A 64 -13.79 -12.28 10.27
N GLN A 65 -14.96 -12.70 9.80
CA GLN A 65 -15.93 -13.49 10.58
C GLN A 65 -16.18 -14.85 9.93
N ALA A 66 -16.72 -15.81 10.71
CA ALA A 66 -17.22 -17.07 10.18
C ALA A 66 -18.24 -16.83 9.05
N GLY A 67 -18.04 -17.45 7.89
CA GLY A 67 -18.87 -17.25 6.69
C GLY A 67 -18.22 -16.38 5.59
N HIS A 68 -17.09 -15.72 5.87
CA HIS A 68 -16.28 -15.10 4.81
C HIS A 68 -15.43 -16.14 4.10
N PHE A 69 -15.41 -16.08 2.77
CA PHE A 69 -14.40 -16.74 1.96
C PHE A 69 -13.12 -15.90 1.98
N PHE A 70 -11.98 -16.56 2.20
CA PHE A 70 -10.68 -15.92 2.34
C PHE A 70 -9.60 -16.72 1.62
N GLN A 71 -8.82 -16.07 0.77
CA GLN A 71 -7.74 -16.70 0.01
C GLN A 71 -6.54 -15.75 -0.13
N TYR A 72 -5.34 -16.27 0.14
CA TYR A 72 -4.10 -15.60 -0.26
C TYR A 72 -3.76 -15.99 -1.70
N ILE A 73 -3.36 -14.99 -2.49
CA ILE A 73 -2.89 -15.15 -3.86
C ILE A 73 -1.49 -14.55 -3.91
N ALA A 74 -0.51 -15.32 -4.34
CA ALA A 74 0.87 -14.87 -4.49
C ALA A 74 1.22 -14.84 -5.99
N ASP A 75 1.92 -13.80 -6.40
CA ASP A 75 2.43 -13.64 -7.76
C ASP A 75 3.85 -13.10 -7.74
N ASN A 76 4.63 -13.41 -8.77
CA ASN A 76 5.99 -12.92 -8.93
C ASN A 76 5.96 -11.52 -9.57
N ALA A 77 6.80 -10.63 -9.04
CA ALA A 77 7.06 -9.31 -9.58
C ALA A 77 8.51 -9.28 -10.08
N ASP A 78 8.71 -9.78 -11.29
CA ASP A 78 10.02 -9.81 -11.94
C ASP A 78 10.20 -8.53 -12.76
N HIS A 79 10.89 -7.54 -12.20
CA HIS A 79 11.18 -6.28 -12.89
C HIS A 79 12.62 -6.25 -13.37
N ASN A 80 12.81 -6.15 -14.68
CA ASN A 80 14.13 -5.88 -15.23
C ASN A 80 14.48 -4.40 -14.97
N ILE A 81 15.26 -4.13 -13.92
CA ILE A 81 15.66 -2.77 -13.54
C ILE A 81 16.75 -2.20 -14.46
N ASN A 82 17.31 -3.01 -15.37
CA ASN A 82 18.26 -2.57 -16.38
C ASN A 82 17.78 -2.92 -17.80
N THR A 83 17.46 -1.90 -18.57
CA THR A 83 16.98 -2.05 -19.95
C THR A 83 18.14 -2.45 -20.86
N LEU A 84 18.28 -3.76 -21.16
CA LEU A 84 18.69 -4.36 -22.46
C LEU A 84 19.45 -5.70 -22.33
N ASP A 85 20.10 -6.02 -21.20
CA ASP A 85 20.95 -7.22 -21.08
C ASP A 85 20.37 -8.35 -20.21
N GLY A 86 19.30 -8.08 -19.45
CA GLY A 86 18.64 -9.07 -18.59
C GLY A 86 19.41 -9.40 -17.31
N TYR A 87 20.55 -8.75 -17.05
CA TYR A 87 21.29 -8.86 -15.80
C TYR A 87 20.69 -7.91 -14.75
N ASN A 88 20.68 -8.34 -13.47
CA ASN A 88 20.07 -7.64 -12.34
C ASN A 88 18.53 -7.53 -12.38
N THR A 89 17.79 -8.58 -12.74
CA THR A 89 16.32 -8.58 -12.56
C THR A 89 15.98 -8.52 -11.06
N PHE A 90 15.13 -7.57 -10.65
CA PHE A 90 14.52 -7.56 -9.33
C PHE A 90 13.52 -8.71 -9.26
N LEU A 91 13.82 -9.70 -8.43
CA LEU A 91 12.95 -10.84 -8.14
C LEU A 91 12.10 -10.49 -6.90
N GLY A 92 10.90 -9.97 -7.14
CA GLY A 92 9.91 -9.70 -6.11
C GLY A 92 8.84 -10.79 -6.07
N MET A 93 8.21 -10.97 -4.91
CA MET A 93 6.95 -11.71 -4.81
C MET A 93 5.95 -10.87 -4.05
N GLY A 94 4.79 -10.63 -4.65
CA GLY A 94 3.67 -9.94 -4.04
C GLY A 94 2.63 -10.95 -3.56
N ILE A 95 2.10 -10.76 -2.35
CA ILE A 95 0.99 -11.57 -1.84
C ILE A 95 -0.18 -10.64 -1.54
N ILE A 96 -1.35 -10.98 -2.07
CA ILE A 96 -2.61 -10.30 -1.79
C ILE A 96 -3.57 -11.22 -1.04
N ALA A 97 -4.44 -10.63 -0.23
CA ALA A 97 -5.53 -11.29 0.46
C ALA A 97 -6.87 -10.94 -0.21
N ALA A 98 -7.55 -11.93 -0.78
CA ALA A 98 -8.88 -11.79 -1.35
C ALA A 98 -9.94 -12.27 -0.33
N ILE A 99 -10.95 -11.44 -0.07
CA ILE A 99 -12.02 -11.71 0.90
C ILE A 99 -13.37 -11.49 0.24
N SER A 100 -14.30 -12.42 0.40
CA SER A 100 -15.69 -12.30 -0.07
C SER A 100 -16.68 -12.76 1.01
N PRO A 101 -17.74 -12.00 1.32
CA PRO A 101 -18.01 -10.63 0.85
C PRO A 101 -16.97 -9.62 1.35
N GLY A 102 -16.81 -8.50 0.65
CA GLY A 102 -15.77 -7.51 0.95
C GLY A 102 -16.01 -6.76 2.27
N ILE A 103 -14.94 -6.55 3.05
CA ILE A 103 -14.97 -5.81 4.33
C ILE A 103 -14.60 -4.34 4.06
N ARG A 104 -15.44 -3.39 4.48
CA ARG A 104 -15.15 -1.95 4.38
C ARG A 104 -14.67 -1.41 5.73
N ASN A 105 -13.38 -1.13 5.83
CA ASN A 105 -12.78 -0.49 7.00
C ASN A 105 -12.37 0.95 6.66
N LYS A 106 -12.81 1.92 7.47
CA LYS A 106 -12.29 3.30 7.40
C LYS A 106 -11.00 3.37 8.20
N LEU A 107 -9.86 3.29 7.52
CA LEU A 107 -8.55 3.48 8.14
C LEU A 107 -8.18 4.96 8.11
N GLN A 108 -7.85 5.53 9.27
CA GLN A 108 -7.17 6.81 9.34
C GLN A 108 -5.67 6.57 9.22
N ILE A 109 -5.03 7.18 8.23
CA ILE A 109 -3.59 7.06 8.00
C ILE A 109 -2.90 8.22 8.73
N PRO A 110 -2.26 8.00 9.89
CA PRO A 110 -1.51 9.04 10.57
C PRO A 110 -0.27 9.42 9.74
N SER A 111 0.04 10.71 9.69
CA SER A 111 1.34 11.17 9.19
C SER A 111 2.41 10.76 10.18
N SER A 112 3.33 9.89 9.75
CA SER A 112 4.44 9.42 10.57
C SER A 112 5.69 9.22 9.72
N PHE A 113 6.84 9.10 10.38
CA PHE A 113 8.04 8.59 9.75
C PHE A 113 8.11 7.09 10.06
N ALA A 114 8.20 6.26 9.02
CA ALA A 114 8.50 4.85 9.20
C ALA A 114 9.80 4.54 8.47
N SER A 115 10.67 3.78 9.12
CA SER A 115 11.89 3.30 8.48
C SER A 115 11.59 2.11 7.57
N ASN A 116 12.44 1.87 6.57
CA ASN A 116 12.34 0.69 5.71
C ASN A 116 12.33 -0.63 6.52
N LYS A 117 13.01 -0.66 7.67
CA LYS A 117 13.06 -1.81 8.57
C LYS A 117 11.69 -2.08 9.22
N GLU A 118 11.00 -1.03 9.67
CA GLU A 118 9.66 -1.16 10.26
C GLU A 118 8.64 -1.69 9.25
N ILE A 119 8.74 -1.25 7.99
CA ILE A 119 7.87 -1.73 6.91
C ILE A 119 8.14 -3.21 6.63
N ALA A 120 9.42 -3.59 6.53
CA ALA A 120 9.82 -4.98 6.29
C ALA A 120 9.40 -5.92 7.43
N GLU A 121 9.43 -5.45 8.68
CA GLU A 121 8.94 -6.21 9.83
C GLU A 121 7.42 -6.37 9.81
N ARG A 122 6.68 -5.33 9.40
CA ARG A 122 5.22 -5.34 9.33
C ARG A 122 4.67 -6.20 8.18
N GLY A 123 5.41 -6.31 7.07
CA GLY A 123 5.03 -7.07 5.88
C GLY A 123 5.17 -8.60 6.00
N LYS A 124 5.44 -9.13 7.19
CA LYS A 124 5.57 -10.58 7.40
C LYS A 124 4.20 -11.25 7.56
N ILE A 125 4.02 -12.37 6.88
CA ILE A 125 2.83 -13.23 7.02
C ILE A 125 3.28 -14.54 7.67
N PHE A 126 2.61 -14.93 8.76
CA PHE A 126 2.87 -16.22 9.40
C PHE A 126 2.18 -17.34 8.64
N ILE A 127 2.95 -18.16 7.93
CA ILE A 127 2.43 -19.36 7.26
C ILE A 127 2.20 -20.45 8.30
N LYS A 128 0.95 -20.85 8.51
CA LYS A 128 0.59 -22.00 9.34
C LYS A 128 0.34 -23.21 8.45
N LEU A 129 1.10 -24.28 8.67
CA LEU A 129 0.91 -25.57 8.02
C LEU A 129 -0.19 -26.35 8.74
N PHE A 130 -1.32 -26.57 8.08
CA PHE A 130 -2.36 -27.47 8.57
C PHE A 130 -2.09 -28.89 8.06
N LYS A 131 -1.72 -29.80 8.97
CA LYS A 131 -1.42 -31.21 8.64
C LYS A 131 -2.67 -32.05 8.37
N SER A 132 -3.81 -31.62 8.89
CA SER A 132 -5.11 -32.26 8.71
C SER A 132 -6.21 -31.21 8.86
N PRO A 133 -7.37 -31.39 8.21
CA PRO A 133 -8.53 -30.56 8.51
C PRO A 133 -8.84 -30.64 10.02
N PRO A 134 -9.28 -29.53 10.65
CA PRO A 134 -9.81 -29.59 12.01
C PRO A 134 -10.89 -30.67 12.06
N LEU A 135 -10.90 -31.52 13.10
CA LEU A 135 -11.99 -32.46 13.31
C LEU A 135 -13.30 -31.67 13.27
N ALA A 136 -14.11 -31.91 12.26
CA ALA A 136 -15.46 -31.38 12.23
C ALA A 136 -16.16 -31.92 13.48
N SER A 137 -16.51 -31.04 14.41
CA SER A 137 -17.55 -31.35 15.40
C SER A 137 -18.83 -31.51 14.59
N LEU A 138 -19.14 -32.75 14.23
CA LEU A 138 -20.43 -33.13 13.68
C LEU A 138 -21.53 -32.74 14.69
N PRO A 139 -22.66 -32.15 14.25
CA PRO A 139 -23.84 -32.00 15.08
C PRO A 139 -24.40 -33.37 15.52
#